data_AF-A0A969NE51-F1
#
_entry.id   AF-A0A969NE51-F1
#
_cell.length_a   1.000
_cell.length_b   1.000
_cell.length_c   1.000
_cell.angle_alpha   90.00
_cell.angle_beta   90.00
_cell.angle_gamma   90.00
#
_symmetry.space_group_name_H-M   'P 1'
#
loop_
_entity.id
_entity.type
_entity.pdbx_description
1 polymer ?
#
loop_
_entity_poly.entity_id
_entity_poly.type
_entity_poly.pdbx_seq_one_letter_code
_entity_poly.pdbx_strand_id
1 'polypeptide(L)'
;MWQLSEYLNSKKWKHLILASVGIGAAMMAKGPIALIVPAAAFGTEFLLKRQWRNIFKPQWIVLLVIVAITLIPMSYGLYTQFDLHPEKTVYSSMRPSGLRFFFWTQSFGRITGENYWSNDAGYFYFFHTILWDFQPWILLFIPALILKLRKIIVQRFRASEKKNTSR
;
A
#
# COMPACT_ATOMS: atom_id res chain seq x y z
N MET A 1 7.76 -4.92 -3.31
CA MET A 1 8.18 -5.52 -2.02
C MET A 1 9.61 -6.08 -2.07
N TRP A 2 9.92 -7.02 -2.97
CA TRP A 2 11.26 -7.63 -3.04
C TRP A 2 12.41 -6.61 -3.19
N GLN A 3 12.30 -5.68 -4.14
CA GLN A 3 13.31 -4.63 -4.37
C GLN A 3 13.55 -3.76 -3.12
N LEU A 4 12.49 -3.47 -2.35
CA LEU A 4 12.63 -2.65 -1.15
C LEU A 4 13.30 -3.43 0.00
N SER A 5 13.02 -4.73 0.11
CA SER A 5 13.73 -5.63 1.03
C SER A 5 15.21 -5.75 0.65
N GLU A 6 15.52 -5.90 -0.64
CA GLU A 6 16.89 -5.98 -1.14
C GLU A 6 17.68 -4.69 -0.92
N TYR A 7 17.01 -3.53 -1.03
CA TYR A 7 17.61 -2.25 -0.69
C TYR A 7 18.01 -2.17 0.80
N LEU A 8 17.17 -2.70 1.71
CA LEU A 8 17.49 -2.69 3.14
C LEU A 8 18.72 -3.54 3.48
N ASN A 9 18.97 -4.61 2.73
CA ASN A 9 20.12 -5.50 2.91
C ASN A 9 21.39 -4.99 2.20
N SER A 10 21.28 -4.69 0.91
CA SER A 10 22.44 -4.38 0.05
C SER A 10 22.80 -2.88 0.02
N LYS A 11 21.89 -1.99 0.44
CA LYS A 11 21.99 -0.52 0.34
C LYS A 11 22.28 0.02 -1.08
N LYS A 12 22.11 -0.79 -2.13
CA LYS A 12 22.34 -0.34 -3.51
C LYS A 12 21.18 0.52 -4.00
N TRP A 13 21.48 1.73 -4.44
CA TRP A 13 20.49 2.70 -4.94
C TRP A 13 19.61 2.19 -6.09
N LYS A 14 20.14 1.28 -6.92
CA LYS A 14 19.37 0.65 -8.01
C LYS A 14 18.07 0.00 -7.51
N HIS A 15 18.12 -0.69 -6.37
CA HIS A 15 16.94 -1.34 -5.79
C HIS A 15 15.93 -0.34 -5.26
N LEU A 16 16.38 0.79 -4.70
CA LEU A 16 15.49 1.87 -4.28
C LEU A 16 14.78 2.51 -5.48
N ILE A 17 15.50 2.79 -6.57
CA ILE A 17 14.92 3.37 -7.78
C ILE A 17 13.89 2.40 -8.38
N LEU A 18 14.25 1.13 -8.56
CA LEU A 18 13.33 0.10 -9.08
C LEU A 18 12.12 -0.11 -8.17
N ALA A 19 12.30 -0.08 -6.85
CA ALA A 19 11.19 -0.13 -5.91
C ALA A 19 10.26 1.09 -6.05
N SER A 20 10.84 2.29 -6.22
CA SER A 20 10.09 3.54 -6.35
C SER A 20 9.28 3.57 -7.64
N VAL A 21 9.89 3.21 -8.78
CA VAL A 21 9.19 3.10 -10.06
C VAL A 21 8.10 2.03 -9.99
N GLY A 22 8.38 0.87 -9.37
CA GLY A 22 7.39 -0.18 -9.17
C GLY A 22 6.20 0.25 -8.31
N ILE A 23 6.43 1.07 -7.28
CA ILE A 23 5.37 1.67 -6.46
C ILE A 23 4.58 2.70 -7.29
N GLY A 24 5.25 3.55 -8.08
CA GLY A 24 4.59 4.48 -8.98
C GLY A 24 3.68 3.76 -10.00
N ALA A 25 4.17 2.69 -10.62
CA ALA A 25 3.39 1.84 -11.51
C ALA A 25 2.19 1.19 -10.81
N ALA A 26 2.37 0.68 -9.59
CA ALA A 26 1.29 0.12 -8.80
C ALA A 26 0.24 1.17 -8.43
N MET A 27 0.66 2.40 -8.12
CA MET A 27 -0.25 3.52 -7.88
C MET A 27 -1.04 3.90 -9.13
N MET A 28 -0.44 3.90 -10.32
CA MET A 28 -1.20 4.12 -11.56
C MET A 28 -2.28 3.06 -11.78
N ALA A 29 -2.04 1.81 -11.37
CA ALA A 29 -3.00 0.71 -11.54
C ALA A 29 -4.11 0.66 -10.49
N LYS A 30 -3.82 0.98 -9.22
CA LYS A 30 -4.76 0.81 -8.09
C LYS A 30 -4.94 2.05 -7.22
N GLY A 31 -4.44 3.19 -7.65
CA GLY A 31 -4.47 4.44 -6.87
C GLY A 31 -3.54 4.42 -5.64
N PRO A 32 -3.71 5.38 -4.72
CA PRO A 32 -2.80 5.58 -3.59
C PRO A 32 -2.70 4.42 -2.60
N ILE A 33 -3.70 3.52 -2.56
CA ILE A 33 -3.67 2.32 -1.72
C ILE A 33 -2.43 1.46 -2.03
N ALA A 34 -1.98 1.46 -3.29
CA ALA A 34 -0.79 0.72 -3.71
C ALA A 34 0.52 1.18 -3.03
N LEU A 35 0.60 2.42 -2.56
CA LEU A 35 1.71 2.92 -1.74
C LEU A 35 1.51 2.60 -0.27
N ILE A 36 0.27 2.73 0.23
CA ILE A 36 -0.07 2.53 1.63
C ILE A 36 0.18 1.10 2.07
N VAL A 37 -0.17 0.10 1.26
CA VAL A 37 0.00 -1.31 1.61
C VAL A 37 1.48 -1.67 1.87
N PRO A 38 2.43 -1.37 0.95
CA PRO A 38 3.86 -1.51 1.23
C PRO A 38 4.33 -0.71 2.45
N ALA A 39 3.90 0.55 2.57
CA ALA A 39 4.30 1.41 3.69
C ALA A 39 3.84 0.83 5.04
N ALA A 40 2.61 0.32 5.13
CA ALA A 40 2.08 -0.34 6.32
C ALA A 40 2.81 -1.66 6.62
N ALA A 41 3.12 -2.45 5.59
CA ALA A 41 3.85 -3.72 5.75
C ALA A 41 5.26 -3.48 6.32
N PHE A 42 6.06 -2.61 5.68
CA PHE A 42 7.40 -2.27 6.17
C PHE A 42 7.36 -1.48 7.49
N GLY A 43 6.39 -0.58 7.66
CA GLY A 43 6.18 0.18 8.89
C GLY A 43 5.90 -0.73 10.07
N THR A 44 5.01 -1.71 9.91
CA THR A 44 4.73 -2.73 10.94
C THR A 44 5.96 -3.58 11.24
N GLU A 45 6.72 -3.98 10.22
CA GLU A 45 7.96 -4.73 10.41
C GLU A 45 9.00 -3.93 11.21
N PHE A 46 9.21 -2.66 10.88
CA PHE A 46 10.14 -1.79 11.61
C PHE A 46 9.66 -1.51 13.03
N LEU A 47 8.34 -1.37 13.23
CA LEU A 47 7.73 -1.18 14.55
C LEU A 47 7.95 -2.42 15.43
N LEU A 48 7.68 -3.63 14.91
CA LEU A 48 7.88 -4.89 15.63
C LEU A 48 9.36 -5.18 15.93
N LYS A 49 10.27 -4.74 15.04
CA LYS A 49 11.73 -4.86 15.24
C LYS A 49 12.34 -3.69 16.01
N ARG A 50 11.55 -2.69 16.41
CA ARG A 50 11.99 -1.43 17.06
C ARG A 50 13.10 -0.69 16.29
N GLN A 51 13.11 -0.81 14.96
CA GLN A 51 14.08 -0.19 14.09
C GLN A 51 13.66 1.23 13.70
N TRP A 52 13.47 2.11 14.70
CA TRP A 52 12.98 3.48 14.50
C TRP A 52 13.81 4.29 13.51
N ARG A 53 15.12 4.07 13.49
CA ARG A 53 16.02 4.75 12.55
C ARG A 53 15.76 4.37 11.09
N ASN A 54 15.20 3.19 10.82
CA ASN A 54 14.81 2.78 9.47
C ASN A 54 13.48 3.42 9.03
N ILE A 55 12.63 3.86 9.97
CA ILE A 55 11.38 4.56 9.66
C ILE A 55 11.67 5.98 9.17
N PHE A 56 12.56 6.71 9.86
CA PHE A 56 12.87 8.12 9.56
C PHE A 56 14.11 8.31 8.66
N LYS A 57 14.30 7.42 7.69
CA LYS A 57 15.42 7.50 6.75
C LYS A 57 15.16 8.56 5.66
N PRO A 58 16.10 9.48 5.38
CA PRO A 58 15.91 10.49 4.32
C PRO A 58 15.76 9.88 2.93
N GLN A 59 16.21 8.63 2.73
CA GLN A 59 16.07 7.93 1.44
C GLN A 59 14.60 7.65 1.07
N TRP A 60 13.68 7.65 2.05
CA TRP A 60 12.24 7.59 1.77
C TRP A 60 11.74 8.82 1.01
N ILE A 61 12.36 10.00 1.22
CA ILE A 61 12.04 11.21 0.46
C ILE A 61 12.39 11.00 -1.01
N VAL A 62 13.55 10.41 -1.31
CA VAL A 62 13.95 10.11 -2.69
C VAL A 62 12.96 9.15 -3.34
N LEU A 63 12.50 8.13 -2.60
CA LEU A 63 11.46 7.22 -3.07
C LEU A 63 10.16 7.97 -3.41
N LEU A 64 9.69 8.85 -2.53
CA LEU A 64 8.48 9.64 -2.76
C LEU A 64 8.62 10.58 -3.95
N VAL A 65 9.79 11.20 -4.13
CA VAL A 65 10.07 12.07 -5.28
C VAL A 65 10.01 11.29 -6.59
N ILE A 66 10.64 10.12 -6.66
CA ILE A 66 10.60 9.28 -7.88
C ILE A 66 9.16 8.81 -8.17
N VAL A 67 8.40 8.43 -7.13
CA VAL A 67 6.98 8.08 -7.28
C VAL A 67 6.19 9.27 -7.82
N ALA A 68 6.39 10.47 -7.26
CA ALA A 68 5.71 11.69 -7.72
C ALA A 68 6.02 11.96 -9.20
N ILE A 69 7.30 11.91 -9.60
CA ILE A 69 7.73 12.08 -11.00
C ILE A 69 7.03 11.06 -11.91
N THR A 70 6.96 9.80 -11.48
CA THR A 70 6.31 8.72 -12.25
C THR A 70 4.81 8.99 -12.45
N LEU A 71 4.15 9.68 -11.50
CA LEU A 71 2.72 9.99 -11.56
C LEU A 71 2.40 11.28 -12.34
N ILE A 72 3.38 12.13 -12.63
CA ILE A 72 3.20 13.37 -13.41
C ILE A 72 2.48 13.12 -14.74
N PRO A 73 2.91 12.20 -15.64
CA PRO A 73 2.27 12.04 -16.94
C PRO A 73 0.79 11.65 -16.82
N MET A 74 0.45 10.78 -15.87
CA MET A 74 -0.93 10.40 -15.60
C MET A 74 -1.75 11.57 -15.04
N SER A 75 -1.18 12.29 -14.07
CA SER A 75 -1.83 13.42 -13.41
C SER A 75 -2.10 14.55 -14.42
N TYR A 76 -1.18 14.79 -15.34
CA TYR A 76 -1.35 15.73 -16.43
C TYR A 76 -2.48 15.31 -17.38
N GLY A 77 -2.56 14.02 -17.73
CA GLY A 77 -3.68 13.48 -18.53
C GLY A 77 -5.03 13.67 -17.84
N LEU A 78 -5.14 13.34 -16.56
CA LEU A 78 -6.36 13.53 -15.77
C LEU A 78 -6.77 15.00 -15.70
N TYR A 79 -5.81 15.89 -15.43
CA TYR A 79 -6.05 17.32 -15.35
C TYR A 79 -6.56 17.88 -16.67
N THR A 80 -5.90 17.52 -17.78
CA THR A 80 -6.29 18.02 -19.11
C THR A 80 -7.62 17.47 -19.58
N GLN A 81 -7.97 16.23 -19.23
CA GLN A 81 -9.21 15.59 -19.66
C GLN A 81 -10.44 16.00 -18.83
N PHE A 82 -10.28 16.22 -17.52
CA PHE A 82 -11.40 16.45 -16.61
C PHE A 82 -11.37 17.86 -16.01
N ASP A 83 -10.27 18.23 -15.35
CA ASP A 83 -10.20 19.49 -14.58
C ASP A 83 -10.23 20.74 -15.48
N LEU A 84 -9.73 20.66 -16.72
CA LEU A 84 -9.83 21.76 -17.72
C LEU A 84 -11.22 21.91 -18.35
N HIS A 85 -12.13 20.96 -18.11
CA HIS A 85 -13.44 20.89 -18.77
C HIS A 85 -14.58 21.02 -17.75
N PRO A 86 -14.83 22.22 -17.20
CA PRO A 86 -15.85 22.46 -16.18
C PRO A 86 -17.29 22.19 -16.66
N GLU A 87 -17.50 22.09 -17.96
CA GLU A 87 -18.76 21.73 -18.60
C GLU A 87 -19.15 20.25 -18.41
N LYS A 88 -18.20 19.38 -18.05
CA LYS A 88 -18.46 17.95 -17.88
C LYS A 88 -19.21 17.70 -16.58
N THR A 89 -20.13 16.76 -16.61
CA THR A 89 -20.80 16.21 -15.42
C THR A 89 -20.50 14.73 -15.34
N VAL A 90 -20.03 14.28 -14.18
CA VAL A 90 -19.64 12.88 -13.94
C VAL A 90 -20.17 12.46 -12.57
N TYR A 91 -20.90 11.34 -12.50
CA TYR A 91 -21.55 10.84 -11.28
C TYR A 91 -22.34 11.93 -10.53
N SER A 92 -23.25 12.61 -11.22
CA SER A 92 -24.09 13.71 -10.70
C SER A 92 -23.33 14.89 -10.06
N SER A 93 -22.00 14.93 -10.20
CA SER A 93 -21.16 16.03 -9.72
C SER A 93 -20.85 16.99 -10.87
N MET A 94 -21.13 18.28 -10.65
CA MET A 94 -20.79 19.37 -11.55
C MET A 94 -19.31 19.73 -11.36
N ARG A 95 -18.55 19.90 -12.46
CA ARG A 95 -17.09 20.18 -12.44
C ARG A 95 -16.26 19.05 -11.76
N PRO A 96 -16.20 17.85 -12.36
CA PRO A 96 -15.43 16.75 -11.80
C PRO A 96 -13.93 17.02 -11.85
N SER A 97 -13.23 16.81 -10.74
CA SER A 97 -11.76 16.82 -10.71
C SER A 97 -11.23 15.39 -10.86
N GLY A 98 -10.53 15.12 -11.95
CA GLY A 98 -9.91 13.83 -12.22
C GLY A 98 -8.81 13.52 -11.21
N LEU A 99 -8.04 14.55 -10.81
CA LEU A 99 -7.01 14.42 -9.78
C LEU A 99 -7.60 14.05 -8.43
N ARG A 100 -8.62 14.78 -7.95
CA ARG A 100 -9.29 14.44 -6.68
C ARG A 100 -9.92 13.06 -6.75
N PHE A 101 -10.54 12.72 -7.87
CA PHE A 101 -11.16 11.41 -8.03
C PHE A 101 -10.15 10.26 -7.93
N PHE A 102 -9.00 10.38 -8.61
CA PHE A 102 -7.96 9.37 -8.61
C PHE A 102 -7.25 9.24 -7.24
N PHE A 103 -6.80 10.37 -6.67
CA PHE A 103 -6.05 10.34 -5.41
C PHE A 103 -6.93 10.15 -4.18
N TRP A 104 -8.21 10.49 -4.25
CA TRP A 104 -9.09 10.49 -3.09
C TRP A 104 -10.34 9.65 -3.32
N THR A 105 -11.28 10.14 -4.11
CA THR A 105 -12.66 9.63 -4.15
C THR A 105 -12.71 8.14 -4.45
N GLN A 106 -11.92 7.63 -5.41
CA GLN A 106 -11.89 6.21 -5.71
C GLN A 106 -11.36 5.33 -4.57
N SER A 107 -10.26 5.76 -3.95
CA SER A 107 -9.57 4.96 -2.94
C SER A 107 -10.18 5.08 -1.55
N PHE A 108 -10.52 6.30 -1.14
CA PHE A 108 -10.97 6.64 0.21
C PHE A 108 -12.43 7.08 0.27
N GLY A 109 -13.05 7.46 -0.85
CA GLY A 109 -14.48 7.79 -0.87
C GLY A 109 -15.36 6.63 -0.41
N ARG A 110 -14.85 5.38 -0.45
CA ARG A 110 -15.54 4.20 0.11
C ARG A 110 -15.58 4.21 1.64
N ILE A 111 -14.62 4.88 2.27
CA ILE A 111 -14.50 5.01 3.73
C ILE A 111 -15.18 6.30 4.19
N THR A 112 -15.03 7.39 3.43
CA THR A 112 -15.60 8.71 3.81
C THR A 112 -17.05 8.89 3.38
N GLY A 113 -17.63 7.96 2.61
CA GLY A 113 -18.99 8.07 2.07
C GLY A 113 -19.12 9.03 0.88
N GLU A 114 -18.01 9.57 0.37
CA GLU A 114 -17.97 10.43 -0.82
C GLU A 114 -18.16 9.66 -2.14
N ASN A 115 -18.08 8.33 -2.11
CA ASN A 115 -18.31 7.52 -3.32
C ASN A 115 -19.81 7.38 -3.61
N TYR A 116 -20.16 7.59 -4.88
CA TYR A 116 -21.50 7.33 -5.40
C TYR A 116 -21.93 5.86 -5.29
N TRP A 117 -20.96 4.94 -5.17
CA TRP A 117 -21.19 3.50 -5.12
C TRP A 117 -20.83 2.91 -3.75
N SER A 118 -21.78 2.16 -3.16
CA SER A 118 -21.59 1.33 -1.98
C SER A 118 -21.58 -0.15 -2.37
N ASN A 119 -20.71 -0.94 -1.73
CA ASN A 119 -20.64 -2.39 -1.95
C ASN A 119 -21.48 -3.18 -0.92
N ASP A 120 -22.11 -2.50 0.06
CA ASP A 120 -22.88 -3.07 1.18
C ASP A 120 -22.27 -4.34 1.78
N ALA A 121 -20.94 -4.40 1.80
CA ALA A 121 -20.20 -5.57 2.24
C ALA A 121 -20.32 -5.70 3.76
N GLY A 122 -20.85 -6.84 4.23
CA GLY A 122 -20.95 -7.12 5.65
C GLY A 122 -19.58 -7.16 6.35
N TYR A 123 -19.55 -6.96 7.67
CA TYR A 123 -18.31 -6.94 8.46
C TYR A 123 -17.40 -8.18 8.28
N PHE A 124 -17.99 -9.35 8.01
CA PHE A 124 -17.26 -10.61 7.80
C PHE A 124 -16.92 -10.89 6.33
N TYR A 125 -17.16 -9.96 5.40
CA TYR A 125 -16.95 -10.17 3.98
C TYR A 125 -15.54 -10.68 3.65
N PHE A 126 -14.49 -9.99 4.12
CA PHE A 126 -13.11 -10.42 3.90
C PHE A 126 -12.76 -11.70 4.66
N PHE A 127 -13.39 -11.96 5.81
CA PHE A 127 -13.16 -13.20 6.55
C PHE A 127 -13.63 -14.40 5.72
N HIS A 128 -14.86 -14.36 5.20
CA HIS A 128 -15.38 -15.42 4.33
C HIS A 128 -14.60 -15.54 3.02
N THR A 129 -14.22 -14.41 2.42
CA THR A 129 -13.42 -14.39 1.19
C THR A 129 -12.09 -15.11 1.39
N ILE A 130 -11.38 -14.85 2.49
CA ILE A 130 -10.12 -15.54 2.80
C ILE A 130 -10.33 -17.05 3.03
N LEU A 131 -11.42 -17.46 3.70
CA LEU A 131 -11.70 -18.87 3.93
C LEU A 131 -11.88 -19.65 2.61
N TRP A 132 -12.49 -19.00 1.62
CA TRP A 132 -12.73 -19.58 0.30
C TRP A 132 -11.50 -19.50 -0.61
N ASP A 133 -10.91 -18.31 -0.77
CA ASP A 133 -9.78 -18.07 -1.68
C ASP A 133 -8.52 -18.86 -1.30
N PHE A 134 -8.41 -19.27 -0.03
CA PHE A 134 -7.24 -19.97 0.50
C PHE A 134 -7.46 -21.47 0.73
N GLN A 135 -8.52 -22.07 0.18
CA GLN A 135 -8.67 -23.52 0.19
C GLN A 135 -7.58 -24.22 -0.66
N PRO A 136 -7.18 -25.45 -0.31
CA PRO A 136 -7.46 -26.18 0.94
C PRO A 136 -6.55 -25.72 2.11
N TRP A 137 -5.60 -24.83 1.83
CA TRP A 137 -4.54 -24.39 2.73
C TRP A 137 -5.03 -23.66 3.98
N ILE A 138 -6.31 -23.28 4.03
CA ILE A 138 -6.92 -22.65 5.18
C ILE A 138 -6.78 -23.47 6.46
N LEU A 139 -6.78 -24.81 6.35
CA LEU A 139 -6.58 -25.74 7.47
C LEU A 139 -5.19 -25.60 8.11
N LEU A 140 -4.17 -25.23 7.34
CA LEU A 140 -2.82 -24.95 7.84
C LEU A 140 -2.65 -23.49 8.24
N PHE A 141 -3.29 -22.58 7.50
CA PHE A 141 -3.16 -21.14 7.69
C PHE A 141 -3.69 -20.68 9.05
N ILE A 142 -4.91 -21.09 9.43
CA ILE A 142 -5.54 -20.63 10.68
C ILE A 142 -4.71 -21.05 11.92
N PRO A 143 -4.31 -22.32 12.09
CA PRO A 143 -3.44 -22.71 13.21
C PRO A 143 -2.10 -21.98 13.20
N ALA A 144 -1.45 -21.86 12.03
CA ALA A 144 -0.16 -21.18 11.92
C ALA A 144 -0.26 -19.69 12.29
N LEU A 145 -1.34 -19.02 11.89
CA LEU A 145 -1.62 -17.63 12.25
C LEU A 145 -1.78 -17.49 13.76
N ILE A 146 -2.59 -18.34 14.40
CA ILE A 146 -2.81 -18.33 15.85
C ILE A 146 -1.50 -18.56 16.61
N LEU A 147 -0.70 -19.55 16.22
CA LEU A 147 0.59 -19.83 16.84
C LEU A 147 1.55 -18.64 16.72
N LYS A 148 1.58 -17.99 15.55
CA LYS A 148 2.45 -16.83 15.31
C LYS A 148 1.99 -15.59 16.09
N LEU A 149 0.69 -15.33 16.15
CA LEU A 149 0.12 -14.25 16.96
C LEU A 149 0.40 -14.46 18.45
N ARG A 150 0.15 -15.67 18.97
CA ARG A 150 0.46 -16.02 20.36
C ARG A 150 1.94 -15.82 20.66
N LYS A 151 2.83 -16.24 19.75
CA LYS A 151 4.27 -16.04 19.89
C LYS A 151 4.64 -14.55 19.97
N ILE A 152 4.07 -13.70 19.11
CA ILE A 152 4.31 -12.25 19.13
C ILE A 152 3.84 -11.63 20.45
N ILE A 153 2.67 -12.02 20.94
CA ILE A 153 2.10 -11.54 22.22
C ILE A 153 2.97 -11.96 23.40
N VAL A 154 3.36 -13.25 23.48
CA VAL A 154 4.23 -13.78 24.54
C VAL A 154 5.60 -13.09 24.53
N GLN A 155 6.13 -12.79 23.34
CA GLN A 155 7.37 -12.04 23.18
C GLN A 155 7.23 -10.54 23.48
N ARG A 156 6.06 -10.06 23.91
CA ARG A 156 5.74 -8.63 24.16
C ARG A 156 6.14 -7.75 22.97
N PHE A 157 5.82 -8.19 21.75
CA PHE A 157 6.20 -7.53 20.50
C PHE A 157 7.71 -7.34 20.32
N ARG A 158 8.55 -8.10 21.03
CA ARG A 158 9.99 -8.19 20.75
C ARG A 158 10.20 -9.26 19.69
N ALA A 159 10.23 -8.86 18.42
CA ALA A 159 10.65 -9.78 17.37
C ALA A 159 12.10 -10.22 17.66
N SER A 160 12.32 -11.50 17.92
CA SER A 160 13.67 -12.07 17.99
C SER A 160 14.35 -11.84 16.64
N GLU A 161 15.43 -11.06 16.61
CA GLU A 161 16.27 -10.97 15.42
C GLU A 161 16.75 -12.38 15.10
N LYS A 162 16.25 -12.95 13.99
CA LYS A 162 16.95 -14.06 13.36
C LYS A 162 18.31 -13.50 12.97
N LYS A 163 19.36 -13.94 13.68
CA LYS A 163 20.75 -13.84 13.24
C LYS A 163 20.80 -14.37 11.81
N ASN A 164 20.93 -13.49 10.82
CA ASN A 164 21.21 -13.90 9.45
C ASN A 164 22.56 -14.62 9.49
N THR A 165 22.52 -15.92 9.30
CA THR A 165 23.71 -16.73 9.06
C THR A 165 24.17 -16.37 7.66
N SER A 166 25.22 -15.57 7.58
CA SER A 166 25.96 -15.30 6.34
C SER A 166 26.48 -16.62 5.78
N ARG A 167 26.11 -16.92 4.54
CA ARG A 167 26.91 -17.73 3.62
C ARG A 167 26.92 -17.02 2.28
#